data_AF-A9NKY9-F1
#
_entry.id   AF-A9NKY9-F1
#
_cell.length_a   1.000
_cell.length_b   1.000
_cell.length_c   1.000
_cell.angle_alpha   90.00
_cell.angle_beta   90.00
_cell.angle_gamma   90.00
#
_symmetry.space_group_name_H-M   'P 1'
#
loop_
_entity.id
_entity.type
_entity.pdbx_description
1 polymer ?
#
loop_
_entity_poly.entity_id
_entity_poly.type
_entity_poly.pdbx_seq_one_letter_code
_entity_poly.pdbx_strand_id
1 'polypeptide(L)'
;MATASFIVPSLACALRSTLLGEDNGLKAARDRPAIAIVKLPSVRPTIECKESRIGKKPVVVPANVNITLEGQHIRVNGLLGELSQTYPNEIKVERDPSGFIKISKAVETRRANQMHGLFRTLTDNMVVGVSKGFEKKLQLVGVGYRAAVEGSDLVMNLGFSHPVRLAVPAGIKVTVEANTSITVSGRDKSVVGQFAADIRKWRPPEPYKGKGIKYADEVIRRKEGKAGKKK
;
A
#
# COMPACT_ATOMS: atom_id res chain seq x y z
N MET A 1 -10.68 58.12 35.43
CA MET A 1 -10.26 57.15 36.47
C MET A 1 -10.21 55.76 35.85
N ALA A 2 -9.01 55.17 35.89
CA ALA A 2 -8.65 53.74 35.75
C ALA A 2 -9.19 52.90 34.58
N THR A 3 -8.30 52.64 33.63
CA THR A 3 -8.20 51.44 32.78
C THR A 3 -7.85 50.20 33.59
N ALA A 4 -8.40 49.02 33.27
CA ALA A 4 -7.75 47.73 33.54
C ALA A 4 -8.32 46.60 32.68
N SER A 5 -7.60 46.26 31.61
CA SER A 5 -7.67 45.01 30.87
C SER A 5 -6.76 43.98 31.56
N PHE A 6 -7.30 42.84 31.99
CA PHE A 6 -6.51 41.74 32.56
C PHE A 6 -6.35 40.61 31.55
N ILE A 7 -5.10 40.46 31.10
CA ILE A 7 -4.58 39.36 30.28
C ILE A 7 -4.09 38.27 31.24
N VAL A 8 -4.52 37.03 31.01
CA VAL A 8 -4.10 35.84 31.76
C VAL A 8 -2.76 35.33 31.23
N PRO A 9 -1.71 35.17 32.05
CA PRO A 9 -0.44 34.58 31.61
C PRO A 9 -0.45 33.05 31.75
N SER A 10 0.10 32.38 30.74
CA SER A 10 0.31 30.95 30.65
C SER A 10 1.40 30.46 31.60
N LEU A 11 1.09 29.45 32.41
CA LEU A 11 2.09 28.69 33.18
C LEU A 11 2.95 27.85 32.23
N ALA A 12 4.24 28.20 32.11
CA ALA A 12 5.26 27.32 31.56
C ALA A 12 5.86 26.46 32.67
N CYS A 13 5.79 25.14 32.49
CA CYS A 13 6.32 24.11 33.36
C CYS A 13 7.86 24.11 33.34
N ALA A 14 8.49 24.32 34.49
CA ALA A 14 9.94 24.23 34.67
C ALA A 14 10.32 22.82 35.15
N LEU A 15 10.82 21.97 34.24
CA LEU A 15 11.55 20.77 34.61
C LEU A 15 13.03 20.95 34.27
N ARG A 16 13.77 21.23 35.34
CA ARG A 16 15.22 21.33 35.46
C ARG A 16 15.80 19.92 35.38
N SER A 17 16.59 19.61 34.34
CA SER A 17 17.50 18.45 34.37
C SER A 17 18.91 18.94 34.72
N THR A 18 19.36 18.55 35.91
CA THR A 18 20.69 18.78 36.46
C THR A 18 21.71 17.83 35.83
N LEU A 19 22.41 18.28 34.81
CA LEU A 19 23.68 17.70 34.39
C LEU A 19 24.51 18.83 33.80
N LEU A 20 25.39 19.41 34.60
CA LEU A 20 26.69 19.97 34.21
C LEU A 20 27.37 20.45 35.51
N GLY A 21 28.60 19.97 35.71
CA GLY A 21 29.37 20.10 36.94
C GLY A 21 29.78 21.53 37.28
N GLU A 22 30.19 21.67 38.53
CA GLU A 22 30.81 22.87 39.10
C GLU A 22 32.14 23.15 38.41
N ASP A 23 32.25 24.27 37.70
CA ASP A 23 33.53 24.88 37.38
C ASP A 23 33.58 26.27 38.02
N ASN A 24 34.41 26.34 39.06
CA ASN A 24 34.75 27.53 39.80
C ASN A 24 35.46 28.56 38.92
N GLY A 25 34.98 29.80 38.99
CA GLY A 25 35.78 31.02 39.01
C GLY A 25 36.84 31.22 37.92
N LEU A 26 36.47 31.97 36.88
CA LEU A 26 37.38 32.95 36.27
C LEU A 26 36.57 34.05 35.58
N LYS A 27 36.54 35.24 36.21
CA LYS A 27 36.11 36.49 35.57
C LYS A 27 37.22 36.93 34.63
N ALA A 28 36.96 36.95 33.33
CA ALA A 28 37.79 37.69 32.37
C ALA A 28 36.93 38.25 31.23
N ALA A 29 37.08 39.57 31.05
CA ALA A 29 36.70 40.40 29.91
C ALA A 29 35.23 40.40 29.44
N ARG A 30 34.52 41.46 29.87
CA ARG A 30 33.49 42.09 29.04
C ARG A 30 34.20 42.60 27.77
N ASP A 31 33.63 42.24 26.62
CA ASP A 31 33.86 42.78 25.26
C ASP A 31 34.07 41.65 24.23
N ARG A 32 32.99 40.92 23.96
CA ARG A 32 32.77 40.38 22.62
C ARG A 32 31.48 41.04 22.11
N PRO A 33 31.50 41.72 20.95
CA PRO A 33 30.26 42.23 20.38
C PRO A 33 29.33 41.05 20.14
N ALA A 34 28.07 41.17 20.58
CA ALA A 34 27.05 40.17 20.30
C ALA A 34 26.96 40.02 18.78
N ILE A 35 27.49 38.92 18.25
CA ILE A 35 27.29 38.55 16.86
C ILE A 35 25.79 38.30 16.73
N ALA A 36 25.09 39.25 16.10
CA ALA A 36 23.69 39.10 15.79
C ALA A 36 23.55 37.80 14.99
N ILE A 37 22.94 36.78 15.59
CA ILE A 37 22.52 35.58 14.87
C ILE A 37 21.44 36.07 13.91
N VAL A 38 21.84 36.44 12.70
CA VAL A 38 20.93 36.71 11.61
C VAL A 38 20.12 35.41 11.47
N LYS A 39 18.84 35.43 11.82
CA LYS A 39 17.89 34.41 11.39
C LYS A 39 17.86 34.51 9.87
N LEU A 40 18.80 33.84 9.22
CA LEU A 40 18.75 33.61 7.79
C LEU A 40 17.37 32.99 7.54
N PRO A 41 16.55 33.56 6.65
CA PRO A 41 15.32 32.91 6.27
C PRO A 41 15.74 31.52 5.79
N SER A 42 15.18 30.47 6.39
CA SER A 42 15.42 29.11 5.90
C SER A 42 14.79 29.05 4.51
N VAL A 43 15.55 29.39 3.48
CA VAL A 43 15.17 29.20 2.09
C VAL A 43 15.16 27.69 1.94
N ARG A 44 14.01 27.06 2.22
CA ARG A 44 13.78 25.69 1.80
C ARG A 44 13.88 25.75 0.28
N PRO A 45 14.88 25.11 -0.35
CA PRO A 45 14.95 25.12 -1.80
C PRO A 45 13.61 24.59 -2.31
N THR A 46 13.00 25.29 -3.26
CA THR A 46 11.83 24.77 -3.98
C THR A 46 12.30 23.48 -4.63
N ILE A 47 11.94 22.34 -4.05
CA ILE A 47 12.35 21.03 -4.56
C ILE A 47 11.56 20.82 -5.84
N GLU A 48 12.19 21.10 -6.98
CA GLU A 48 11.65 20.76 -8.30
C GLU A 48 11.52 19.23 -8.40
N CYS A 49 10.30 18.76 -8.16
CA CYS A 49 9.99 17.35 -8.19
C CYS A 49 9.85 16.90 -9.65
N LYS A 50 10.86 16.19 -10.17
CA LYS A 50 10.79 15.55 -11.49
C LYS A 50 9.54 14.67 -11.59
N GLU A 51 8.80 14.80 -12.69
CA GLU A 51 7.55 14.08 -12.91
C GLU A 51 7.75 12.55 -13.01
N SER A 52 6.79 11.79 -12.46
CA SER A 52 6.79 10.33 -12.52
C SER A 52 6.63 9.80 -13.95
N ARG A 53 7.53 8.91 -14.38
CA ARG A 53 7.43 8.20 -15.68
C ARG A 53 6.14 7.38 -15.80
N ILE A 54 5.61 6.89 -14.69
CA ILE A 54 4.38 6.11 -14.62
C ILE A 54 3.17 7.03 -14.80
N GLY A 55 3.15 8.15 -14.09
CA GLY A 55 2.04 9.11 -14.15
C GLY A 55 1.91 9.86 -15.48
N LYS A 56 2.99 9.98 -16.26
CA LYS A 56 2.95 10.53 -17.63
C LYS A 56 2.15 9.69 -18.61
N LYS A 57 2.01 8.38 -18.37
CA LYS A 57 1.32 7.47 -19.28
C LYS A 57 -0.19 7.58 -19.07
N PRO A 58 -0.97 7.98 -20.08
CA PRO A 58 -2.43 8.01 -19.98
C PRO A 58 -2.98 6.59 -19.78
N VAL A 59 -4.15 6.48 -19.15
CA VAL A 59 -4.88 5.22 -18.99
C VAL A 59 -5.82 5.05 -20.17
N VAL A 60 -5.72 3.92 -20.87
CA VAL A 60 -6.58 3.60 -22.02
C VAL A 60 -7.86 2.96 -21.52
N VAL A 61 -9.00 3.51 -21.90
CA VAL A 61 -10.31 2.98 -21.50
C VAL A 61 -10.88 2.14 -22.66
N PRO A 62 -11.05 0.83 -22.49
CA PRO A 62 -11.72 0.02 -23.50
C PRO A 62 -13.21 0.39 -23.58
N ALA A 63 -13.83 0.24 -24.75
CA ALA A 63 -15.23 0.62 -24.99
C ALA A 63 -16.25 -0.04 -24.03
N ASN A 64 -15.88 -1.18 -23.44
CA ASN A 64 -16.73 -1.95 -22.52
C ASN A 64 -16.77 -1.38 -21.09
N VAL A 65 -16.08 -0.26 -20.82
CA VAL A 65 -15.94 0.32 -19.48
C VAL A 65 -16.47 1.75 -19.46
N ASN A 66 -17.44 2.00 -18.59
CA ASN A 66 -18.02 3.31 -18.36
C ASN A 66 -17.44 3.93 -17.09
N ILE A 67 -16.98 5.17 -17.20
CA ILE A 67 -16.38 5.91 -16.08
C ILE A 67 -17.22 7.14 -15.81
N THR A 68 -17.60 7.31 -14.55
CA THR A 68 -18.26 8.51 -14.05
C THR A 68 -17.32 9.23 -13.08
N LEU A 69 -17.20 10.54 -13.25
CA LEU A 69 -16.35 11.40 -12.43
C LEU A 69 -17.26 12.41 -11.73
N GLU A 70 -17.38 12.26 -10.40
CA GLU A 70 -18.12 13.15 -9.52
C GLU A 70 -17.09 13.95 -8.70
N GLY A 71 -16.53 14.99 -9.31
CA GLY A 71 -15.45 15.79 -8.71
C GLY A 71 -14.17 14.96 -8.49
N GLN A 72 -13.92 14.55 -7.25
CA GLN A 72 -12.79 13.68 -6.88
C GLN A 72 -13.19 12.21 -6.68
N HIS A 73 -14.47 11.88 -6.79
CA HIS A 73 -14.93 10.51 -6.73
C HIS A 73 -15.00 9.92 -8.15
N ILE A 74 -14.33 8.79 -8.35
CA ILE A 74 -14.43 8.02 -9.59
C ILE A 74 -15.24 6.77 -9.35
N ARG A 75 -16.16 6.48 -10.26
CA ARG A 75 -16.81 5.17 -10.35
C ARG A 75 -16.58 4.58 -11.73
N VAL A 76 -16.16 3.34 -11.76
CA VAL A 76 -15.79 2.60 -12.96
C VAL A 76 -16.68 1.36 -13.03
N ASN A 77 -17.53 1.33 -14.05
CA ASN A 77 -18.50 0.29 -14.29
C ASN A 77 -18.09 -0.53 -15.51
N GLY A 78 -18.15 -1.85 -15.39
CA GLY A 78 -17.85 -2.76 -16.49
C GLY A 78 -18.61 -4.07 -16.34
N LEU A 79 -18.21 -5.06 -17.15
CA LEU A 79 -18.87 -6.37 -17.23
C LEU A 79 -18.86 -7.12 -15.89
N LEU A 80 -17.78 -6.99 -15.11
CA LEU A 80 -17.58 -7.73 -13.86
C LEU A 80 -18.09 -6.98 -12.61
N GLY A 81 -18.69 -5.79 -12.77
CA GLY A 81 -19.26 -4.99 -11.68
C GLY A 81 -18.71 -3.55 -11.62
N GLU A 82 -18.87 -2.92 -10.46
CA GLU A 82 -18.57 -1.49 -10.23
C GLU A 82 -17.51 -1.25 -9.16
N LEU A 83 -16.46 -0.49 -9.47
CA LEU A 83 -15.43 -0.06 -8.51
C LEU A 83 -15.51 1.45 -8.29
N SER A 84 -15.41 1.87 -7.03
CA SER A 84 -15.39 3.28 -6.66
C SER A 84 -14.13 3.63 -5.88
N GLN A 85 -13.57 4.81 -6.14
CA GLN A 85 -12.44 5.33 -5.38
C GLN A 85 -12.53 6.85 -5.22
N THR A 86 -12.01 7.35 -4.11
CA THR A 86 -11.89 8.80 -3.84
C THR A 86 -10.45 9.23 -4.00
N TYR A 87 -10.21 10.25 -4.82
CA TYR A 87 -8.90 10.90 -4.94
C TYR A 87 -8.72 11.98 -3.86
N PRO A 88 -7.47 12.29 -3.49
CA PRO A 88 -7.17 13.42 -2.63
C PRO A 88 -7.06 14.71 -3.45
N ASN A 89 -7.23 15.85 -2.77
CA ASN A 89 -7.30 17.19 -3.37
C ASN A 89 -6.07 17.58 -4.22
N GLU A 90 -4.90 16.97 -3.95
CA GLU A 90 -3.67 17.26 -4.67
C GLU A 90 -3.64 16.71 -6.10
N ILE A 91 -4.64 15.92 -6.50
CA ILE A 91 -4.72 15.27 -7.82
C ILE A 91 -5.97 15.73 -8.57
N LYS A 92 -5.77 15.97 -9.86
CA LYS A 92 -6.84 16.23 -10.83
C LYS A 92 -6.92 15.05 -11.80
N VAL A 93 -8.15 14.62 -12.08
CA VAL A 93 -8.43 13.55 -13.03
C VAL A 93 -9.25 14.15 -14.16
N GLU A 94 -8.72 14.07 -15.37
CA GLU A 94 -9.31 14.62 -16.58
C GLU A 94 -9.61 13.47 -17.54
N ARG A 95 -10.79 13.51 -18.15
CA ARG A 95 -11.20 12.56 -19.19
C ARG A 95 -11.04 13.23 -20.54
N ASP A 96 -10.15 12.70 -21.36
CA ASP A 96 -9.96 13.17 -22.73
C ASP A 96 -11.12 12.70 -23.62
N PRO A 97 -11.55 13.51 -24.60
CA PRO A 97 -12.61 13.13 -25.54
C PRO A 97 -12.25 11.90 -26.39
N SER A 98 -10.95 11.64 -26.57
CA SER A 98 -10.42 10.49 -27.30
C SER A 98 -10.47 9.16 -26.53
N GLY A 99 -11.04 9.15 -25.31
CA GLY A 99 -11.20 7.93 -24.51
C GLY A 99 -10.03 7.58 -23.59
N PHE A 100 -9.13 8.54 -23.34
CA PHE A 100 -8.04 8.39 -22.38
C PHE A 100 -8.39 9.08 -21.05
N ILE A 101 -7.85 8.56 -19.95
CA ILE A 101 -7.85 9.27 -18.66
C ILE A 101 -6.45 9.80 -18.43
N LYS A 102 -6.38 11.10 -18.21
CA LYS A 102 -5.15 11.78 -17.83
C LYS A 102 -5.26 12.17 -16.36
N ILE A 103 -4.22 11.82 -15.61
CA ILE A 103 -4.10 12.23 -14.20
C ILE A 103 -3.04 13.31 -14.14
N SER A 104 -3.38 14.46 -13.57
CA SER A 104 -2.50 15.61 -13.39
C SER A 104 -2.39 15.95 -11.90
N LYS A 105 -1.31 16.66 -11.54
CA LYS A 105 -1.08 17.16 -10.18
C LYS A 105 -1.67 18.56 -10.06
N ALA A 106 -2.37 18.85 -8.96
CA ALA A 106 -2.87 20.19 -8.67
C ALA A 106 -1.78 21.10 -8.07
N VAL A 107 -0.86 20.52 -7.29
CA VAL A 107 0.22 21.23 -6.59
C VAL A 107 1.55 20.51 -6.80
N GLU A 108 2.63 21.25 -6.96
CA GLU A 108 3.97 20.69 -7.11
C GLU A 108 4.64 20.43 -5.75
N THR A 109 4.12 19.44 -5.01
CA THR A 109 4.75 18.96 -3.77
C THR A 109 5.32 17.56 -3.92
N ARG A 110 6.27 17.19 -3.05
CA ARG A 110 6.79 15.82 -2.97
C ARG A 110 5.67 14.79 -2.77
N ARG A 111 4.66 15.14 -1.96
CA ARG A 111 3.49 14.29 -1.72
C ARG A 111 2.67 14.10 -2.99
N ALA A 112 2.33 15.19 -3.69
CA ALA A 112 1.57 15.13 -4.93
C ALA A 112 2.26 14.25 -5.99
N ASN A 113 3.59 14.31 -6.09
CA ASN A 113 4.35 13.48 -7.04
C ASN A 113 4.29 11.97 -6.70
N GLN A 114 4.32 11.62 -5.41
CA GLN A 114 4.14 10.22 -4.97
C GLN A 114 2.73 9.73 -5.29
N MET A 115 1.73 10.56 -5.01
CA MET A 115 0.32 10.23 -5.23
C MET A 115 0.02 10.09 -6.73
N HIS A 116 0.56 10.97 -7.59
CA HIS A 116 0.31 10.95 -9.04
C HIS A 116 0.57 9.58 -9.68
N GLY A 117 1.72 8.96 -9.41
CA GLY A 117 2.06 7.64 -9.94
C GLY A 117 1.23 6.50 -9.33
N LEU A 118 0.89 6.60 -8.04
CA LEU A 118 0.05 5.65 -7.33
C LEU A 118 -1.35 5.61 -7.95
N PHE A 119 -1.99 6.77 -8.03
CA PHE A 119 -3.37 6.89 -8.47
C PHE A 119 -3.54 6.53 -9.95
N ARG A 120 -2.57 6.85 -10.81
CA ARG A 120 -2.55 6.33 -12.20
C ARG A 120 -2.61 4.81 -12.23
N THR A 121 -1.83 4.15 -11.38
CA THR A 121 -1.80 2.68 -11.32
C THR A 121 -3.10 2.12 -10.75
N LEU A 122 -3.70 2.78 -9.76
CA LEU A 122 -4.98 2.36 -9.17
C LEU A 122 -6.13 2.47 -10.19
N THR A 123 -6.22 3.58 -10.93
CA THR A 123 -7.23 3.75 -11.99
C THR A 123 -7.07 2.69 -13.08
N ASP A 124 -5.85 2.45 -13.53
CA ASP A 124 -5.52 1.44 -14.54
C ASP A 124 -5.91 0.03 -14.05
N ASN A 125 -5.60 -0.31 -12.80
CA ASN A 125 -6.03 -1.57 -12.19
C ASN A 125 -7.55 -1.69 -12.11
N MET A 126 -8.28 -0.60 -11.79
CA MET A 126 -9.75 -0.63 -11.75
C MET A 126 -10.33 -0.90 -13.14
N VAL A 127 -9.84 -0.20 -14.18
CA VAL A 127 -10.31 -0.38 -15.57
C VAL A 127 -10.04 -1.80 -16.07
N VAL A 128 -8.81 -2.30 -15.89
CA VAL A 128 -8.47 -3.68 -16.26
C VAL A 128 -9.27 -4.69 -15.43
N GLY A 129 -9.47 -4.41 -14.15
CA GLY A 129 -10.19 -5.27 -13.21
C GLY A 129 -11.67 -5.46 -13.55
N VAL A 130 -12.39 -4.39 -13.91
CA VAL A 130 -13.80 -4.52 -14.32
C VAL A 130 -13.97 -5.09 -15.73
N SER A 131 -12.94 -5.00 -16.58
CA SER A 131 -12.98 -5.46 -17.97
C SER A 131 -12.58 -6.93 -18.10
N LYS A 132 -11.38 -7.28 -17.62
CA LYS A 132 -10.79 -8.63 -17.74
C LYS A 132 -10.84 -9.42 -16.43
N GLY A 133 -10.79 -8.73 -15.30
CA GLY A 133 -10.61 -9.35 -13.99
C GLY A 133 -9.16 -9.71 -13.71
N PHE A 134 -8.91 -10.10 -12.47
CA PHE A 134 -7.62 -10.57 -11.99
C PHE A 134 -7.74 -12.00 -11.50
N GLU A 135 -6.71 -12.80 -11.76
CA GLU A 135 -6.57 -14.14 -11.23
C GLU A 135 -5.24 -14.32 -10.49
N LYS A 136 -5.26 -15.10 -9.42
CA LYS A 136 -4.09 -15.56 -8.67
C LYS A 136 -4.18 -17.06 -8.48
N LYS A 137 -3.20 -17.77 -9.05
CA LYS A 137 -3.10 -19.22 -8.95
C LYS A 137 -2.17 -19.60 -7.81
N LEU A 138 -2.69 -20.43 -6.91
CA LEU A 138 -1.98 -21.01 -5.77
C LEU A 138 -1.87 -22.52 -5.99
N GLN A 139 -0.73 -23.08 -5.56
CA GLN A 139 -0.46 -24.51 -5.64
C GLN A 139 -0.15 -25.05 -4.25
N LEU A 140 -0.78 -26.17 -3.92
CA LEU A 140 -0.53 -26.95 -2.72
C LEU A 140 0.54 -28.00 -3.02
N VAL A 141 1.63 -27.96 -2.27
CA VAL A 141 2.72 -28.94 -2.34
C VAL A 141 2.76 -29.71 -1.03
N GLY A 142 2.43 -31.00 -1.06
CA GLY A 142 2.44 -31.84 0.12
C GLY A 142 1.67 -33.13 -0.09
N VAL A 143 2.02 -34.16 0.67
CA VAL A 143 1.28 -35.42 0.65
C VAL A 143 0.00 -35.24 1.48
N GLY A 144 -1.14 -35.63 0.90
CA GLY A 144 -2.45 -35.46 1.54
C GLY A 144 -2.98 -34.02 1.57
N TYR A 145 -2.30 -33.09 0.89
CA TYR A 145 -2.77 -31.71 0.81
C TYR A 145 -3.83 -31.58 -0.27
N ARG A 146 -5.00 -31.07 0.12
CA ARG A 146 -6.12 -30.86 -0.79
C ARG A 146 -6.96 -29.66 -0.38
N ALA A 147 -7.52 -28.99 -1.37
CA ALA A 147 -8.51 -27.95 -1.20
C ALA A 147 -9.81 -28.35 -1.90
N ALA A 148 -10.94 -27.92 -1.34
CA ALA A 148 -12.27 -28.09 -1.92
C ALA A 148 -13.09 -26.83 -1.63
N VAL A 149 -14.02 -26.49 -2.52
CA VAL A 149 -14.98 -25.42 -2.30
C VAL A 149 -16.30 -26.04 -1.85
N GLU A 150 -16.73 -25.72 -0.63
CA GLU A 150 -17.99 -26.18 -0.05
C GLU A 150 -18.92 -24.97 0.09
N GLY A 151 -19.84 -24.79 -0.86
CA GLY A 151 -20.74 -23.63 -0.87
C GLY A 151 -19.98 -22.31 -0.98
N SER A 152 -20.02 -21.50 0.08
CA SER A 152 -19.32 -20.21 0.18
C SER A 152 -17.91 -20.30 0.78
N ASP A 153 -17.53 -21.48 1.29
CA ASP A 153 -16.32 -21.65 2.08
C ASP A 153 -15.27 -22.46 1.32
N LEU A 154 -14.02 -22.02 1.40
CA LEU A 154 -12.86 -22.77 0.95
C LEU A 154 -12.37 -23.66 2.10
N VAL A 155 -12.46 -24.97 1.90
CA VAL A 155 -12.04 -25.98 2.86
C VAL A 155 -10.69 -26.56 2.45
N MET A 156 -9.70 -26.49 3.34
CA MET A 156 -8.33 -26.92 3.08
C MET A 156 -7.86 -27.96 4.10
N ASN A 157 -7.30 -29.06 3.59
CA ASN A 157 -6.60 -30.06 4.38
C ASN A 157 -5.10 -29.88 4.16
N LEU A 158 -4.40 -29.36 5.16
CA LEU A 158 -2.97 -29.01 5.10
C LEU A 158 -2.10 -29.86 6.05
N GLY A 159 -2.63 -31.01 6.47
CA GLY A 159 -2.01 -31.86 7.50
C GLY A 159 -2.20 -31.33 8.93
N PHE A 160 -3.23 -30.54 9.17
CA PHE A 160 -3.75 -30.25 10.51
C PHE A 160 -4.76 -31.32 10.93
N SER A 161 -5.04 -31.43 12.24
CA SER A 161 -5.99 -32.43 12.75
C SER A 161 -7.44 -32.18 12.31
N HIS A 162 -7.79 -30.92 12.01
CA HIS A 162 -9.11 -30.52 11.51
C HIS A 162 -8.97 -29.76 10.19
N PRO A 163 -10.00 -29.79 9.31
CA PRO A 163 -10.00 -29.02 8.09
C PRO A 163 -10.08 -27.52 8.38
N VAL A 164 -9.28 -26.73 7.67
CA VAL A 164 -9.31 -25.26 7.76
C VAL A 164 -10.39 -24.73 6.83
N ARG A 165 -11.35 -23.98 7.36
CA ARG A 165 -12.42 -23.34 6.59
C ARG A 165 -12.16 -21.85 6.48
N LEU A 166 -12.23 -21.31 5.27
CA LEU A 166 -12.10 -19.89 4.98
C LEU A 166 -13.33 -19.39 4.23
N ALA A 167 -14.05 -18.44 4.82
CA ALA A 167 -15.16 -17.78 4.16
C ALA A 167 -14.64 -16.93 2.99
N VAL A 168 -15.23 -17.09 1.80
CA VAL A 168 -14.87 -16.29 0.63
C VAL A 168 -15.52 -14.91 0.74
N PRO A 169 -14.75 -13.81 0.69
CA PRO A 169 -15.30 -12.46 0.78
C PRO A 169 -16.08 -12.09 -0.48
N ALA A 170 -17.00 -11.13 -0.35
CA ALA A 170 -17.83 -10.68 -1.46
C ALA A 170 -16.99 -10.16 -2.65
N GLY A 171 -17.39 -10.51 -3.87
CA GLY A 171 -16.71 -10.07 -5.10
C GLY A 171 -15.47 -10.88 -5.49
N ILE A 172 -15.13 -11.93 -4.74
CA ILE A 172 -14.14 -12.96 -5.12
C ILE A 172 -14.86 -14.25 -5.52
N LYS A 173 -14.36 -14.90 -6.57
CA LYS A 173 -14.71 -16.27 -6.95
C LYS A 173 -13.49 -17.16 -6.80
N VAL A 174 -13.63 -18.24 -6.04
CA VAL A 174 -12.57 -19.24 -5.85
C VAL A 174 -12.94 -20.49 -6.63
N THR A 175 -12.06 -20.93 -7.51
CA THR A 175 -12.19 -22.18 -8.25
C THR A 175 -11.05 -23.11 -7.87
N VAL A 176 -11.35 -24.40 -7.76
CA VAL A 176 -10.36 -25.45 -7.50
C VAL A 176 -10.35 -26.33 -8.75
N GLU A 177 -9.33 -26.16 -9.60
CA GLU A 177 -9.20 -26.88 -10.88
C GLU A 177 -8.75 -28.32 -10.65
N ALA A 178 -7.73 -28.48 -9.80
CA ALA A 178 -7.30 -29.75 -9.26
C ALA A 178 -7.31 -29.63 -7.74
N ASN A 179 -7.40 -30.75 -7.02
CA ASN A 179 -7.36 -30.76 -5.55
C ASN A 179 -6.12 -30.04 -4.99
N THR A 180 -5.06 -29.88 -5.78
CA THR A 180 -3.81 -29.20 -5.44
C THR A 180 -3.64 -27.80 -6.06
N SER A 181 -4.58 -27.31 -6.88
CA SER A 181 -4.53 -25.98 -7.49
C SER A 181 -5.78 -25.15 -7.17
N ILE A 182 -5.56 -23.97 -6.60
CA ILE A 182 -6.60 -23.01 -6.27
C ILE A 182 -6.42 -21.78 -7.14
N THR A 183 -7.45 -21.38 -7.87
CA THR A 183 -7.48 -20.14 -8.64
C THR A 183 -8.43 -19.16 -7.94
N VAL A 184 -7.88 -18.05 -7.44
CA VAL A 184 -8.64 -16.94 -6.85
C VAL A 184 -8.85 -15.89 -7.93
N SER A 185 -10.10 -15.62 -8.28
CA SER A 185 -10.47 -14.65 -9.31
C SER A 185 -11.33 -13.52 -8.73
N GLY A 186 -11.21 -12.32 -9.27
CA GLY A 186 -12.01 -11.18 -8.82
C GLY A 186 -11.71 -9.91 -9.60
N ARG A 187 -12.53 -8.88 -9.36
CA ARG A 187 -12.43 -7.58 -10.07
C ARG A 187 -11.45 -6.61 -9.42
N ASP A 188 -11.29 -6.66 -8.09
CA ASP A 188 -10.34 -5.82 -7.37
C ASP A 188 -9.03 -6.58 -7.09
N LYS A 189 -7.93 -6.02 -7.60
CA LYS A 189 -6.58 -6.56 -7.43
C LYS A 189 -6.15 -6.65 -5.97
N SER A 190 -6.58 -5.69 -5.15
CA SER A 190 -6.20 -5.58 -3.74
C SER A 190 -6.83 -6.70 -2.92
N VAL A 191 -8.13 -6.90 -3.11
CA VAL A 191 -8.93 -7.91 -2.41
C VAL A 191 -8.52 -9.34 -2.84
N VAL A 192 -8.30 -9.57 -4.14
CA VAL A 192 -7.78 -10.84 -4.66
C VAL A 192 -6.39 -11.15 -4.09
N GLY A 193 -5.49 -10.16 -4.05
CA GLY A 193 -4.16 -10.31 -3.50
C GLY A 193 -4.16 -10.60 -2.00
N GLN A 194 -5.00 -9.89 -1.24
CA GLN A 194 -5.16 -10.08 0.21
C GLN A 194 -5.67 -11.48 0.52
N PHE A 195 -6.75 -11.92 -0.11
CA PHE A 195 -7.31 -13.25 0.12
C PHE A 195 -6.33 -14.37 -0.25
N ALA A 196 -5.58 -14.21 -1.35
CA ALA A 196 -4.53 -15.15 -1.71
C ALA A 196 -3.38 -15.20 -0.67
N ALA A 197 -3.04 -14.06 -0.05
CA ALA A 197 -2.08 -14.00 1.04
C ALA A 197 -2.62 -14.66 2.32
N ASP A 198 -3.89 -14.48 2.64
CA ASP A 198 -4.55 -15.11 3.78
C ASP A 198 -4.58 -16.64 3.66
N ILE A 199 -4.82 -17.16 2.45
CA ILE A 199 -4.68 -18.60 2.17
C ILE A 199 -3.24 -19.07 2.43
N ARG A 200 -2.23 -18.37 1.88
CA ARG A 200 -0.81 -18.72 2.03
C ARG A 200 -0.34 -18.66 3.49
N LYS A 201 -0.93 -17.80 4.32
CA LYS A 201 -0.56 -17.59 5.73
C LYS A 201 -0.71 -18.87 6.58
N TRP A 202 -1.67 -19.74 6.27
CA TRP A 202 -1.91 -20.97 7.04
C TRP A 202 -0.74 -21.94 6.99
N ARG A 203 -0.15 -22.12 5.81
CA ARG A 203 0.99 -23.01 5.63
C ARG A 203 1.94 -22.44 4.57
N PRO A 204 2.84 -21.53 4.94
CA PRO A 204 3.82 -20.98 4.00
C PRO A 204 4.79 -22.08 3.51
N PRO A 205 5.42 -21.88 2.34
CA PRO A 205 6.31 -22.87 1.78
C PRO A 205 7.58 -23.02 2.62
N GLU A 206 7.93 -24.26 2.99
CA GLU A 206 9.13 -24.54 3.77
C GLU A 206 10.43 -24.41 2.92
N PRO A 207 11.58 -24.06 3.53
CA PRO A 207 12.83 -23.83 2.81
C PRO A 207 13.53 -25.11 2.36
N TYR A 208 13.08 -26.31 2.74
CA TYR A 208 13.74 -27.57 2.37
C TYR A 208 13.07 -28.24 1.18
N LYS A 209 11.88 -28.83 1.36
CA LYS A 209 11.16 -29.53 0.27
C LYS A 209 10.13 -28.63 -0.43
N GLY A 210 9.95 -27.38 0.02
CA GLY A 210 8.96 -26.46 -0.55
C GLY A 210 7.51 -26.89 -0.31
N LYS A 211 7.25 -27.74 0.70
CA LYS A 211 5.89 -28.10 1.11
C LYS A 211 5.16 -26.90 1.70
N GLY A 212 3.87 -26.82 1.43
CA GLY A 212 3.01 -25.71 1.81
C GLY A 212 2.24 -25.16 0.62
N ILE A 213 1.68 -23.97 0.79
CA ILE A 213 0.96 -23.25 -0.24
C ILE A 213 1.92 -22.23 -0.85
N LYS A 214 2.11 -22.29 -2.17
CA LYS A 214 2.92 -21.33 -2.92
C LYS A 214 2.10 -20.68 -4.02
N TYR A 215 2.54 -19.53 -4.53
CA TYR A 215 2.02 -19.04 -5.80
C TYR A 215 2.53 -19.93 -6.95
N ALA A 216 1.77 -20.01 -8.05
CA ALA A 216 2.14 -20.86 -9.19
C ALA A 216 3.57 -20.57 -9.70
N ASP A 217 3.90 -19.28 -9.82
CA ASP A 217 5.18 -18.80 -10.36
C ASP A 217 6.24 -18.50 -9.28
N GLU A 218 6.01 -18.92 -8.02
CA GLU A 218 6.92 -18.64 -6.91
C GLU A 218 8.14 -19.59 -6.93
N VAL A 219 9.34 -19.01 -6.98
CA VAL A 219 10.61 -19.73 -6.86
C VAL A 219 11.04 -19.77 -5.39
N ILE A 220 10.92 -20.94 -4.76
CA ILE A 220 11.34 -21.18 -3.37
C ILE A 220 12.83 -21.53 -3.34
N ARG A 221 13.62 -20.75 -2.60
CA ARG A 221 15.03 -21.07 -2.35
C ARG A 221 15.12 -22.31 -1.46
N ARG A 222 15.60 -23.41 -2.02
CA ARG A 222 15.74 -24.69 -1.31
C ARG A 222 17.11 -24.80 -0.65
N LYS A 223 17.13 -25.10 0.64
CA LYS A 223 18.33 -25.47 1.38
C LYS A 223 18.53 -26.98 1.30
N GLU A 224 19.79 -27.40 1.25
CA GLU A 224 20.14 -28.80 1.42
C GLU A 224 19.66 -29.28 2.80
N GLY A 225 19.07 -30.48 2.82
CA GLY A 225 18.48 -31.05 4.02
C GLY A 225 19.54 -31.59 4.98
N LYS A 226 19.66 -32.92 5.05
CA LYS A 226 20.58 -33.57 6.00
C LYS A 226 22.04 -33.19 5.70
N ALA A 227 22.65 -32.43 6.60
CA ALA A 227 24.04 -31.97 6.52
C ALA A 227 25.08 -33.05 6.92
N GLY A 228 24.79 -34.33 6.68
CA GLY A 228 25.66 -35.44 7.07
C GLY A 228 26.81 -35.72 6.10
N LYS A 229 26.76 -35.16 4.89
CA LYS A 229 27.79 -35.38 3.88
C LYS A 229 28.85 -34.29 4.01
N LYS A 230 29.98 -34.61 4.65
CA LYS A 230 31.19 -33.78 4.55
C LYS A 230 31.59 -33.73 3.07
N LYS A 231 31.84 -32.53 2.56
CA LYS A 231 32.29 -32.30 1.18
C LYS A 231 33.74 -32.71 1.02
#